data_AF-A0A6F8Y3X7-F1
#
_entry.id   AF-A0A6F8Y3X7-F1
#
_cell.length_a   1.000
_cell.length_b   1.000
_cell.length_c   1.000
_cell.angle_alpha   90.00
_cell.angle_beta   90.00
_cell.angle_gamma   90.00
#
_symmetry.space_group_name_H-M   'P 1'
#
loop_
_entity.id
_entity.type
_entity.pdbx_description
1 polymer ?
#
loop_
_entity_poly.entity_id
_entity_poly.type
_entity_poly.pdbx_seq_one_letter_code
_entity_poly.pdbx_strand_id
1 'polypeptide(L)'
;MITPFVVATLTRRGLLAPGSPLRVAAQLNALRRWGFSLSGELRQAAARDPERVAIIDERRGEVTYGRLLGNAERLARALRGTTGVQAGDRIGLLCRNHAGIVEAMVAGTLLGADTVLINTGLSPAQLAAVAEEQRLRVLVHDAEFAEKVLALPPSVERITEERAAELVAGAPPGELRPPERDGRTIVLTSGTTGTPKGARRRTPAGFGPLVSIIHRIPLYARDRIMIAAPLFHTWGTRRSRSRSRCGPPSCSSAASSRPAASRSWPSTGYADSSPCR
;
A
#
# COMPACT_ATOMS: atom_id res chain seq x y z
N MET A 1 -19.19 -10.33 22.79
CA MET A 1 -20.49 -10.22 22.08
C MET A 1 -20.27 -9.46 20.78
N ILE A 2 -20.12 -10.15 19.66
CA ILE A 2 -20.01 -9.51 18.33
C ILE A 2 -21.43 -9.07 17.96
N THR A 3 -21.67 -7.77 17.93
CA THR A 3 -23.00 -7.17 17.85
C THR A 3 -23.73 -7.61 16.57
N PRO A 4 -25.03 -7.93 16.60
CA PRO A 4 -25.85 -8.22 15.40
C PRO A 4 -25.70 -7.17 14.29
N PHE A 5 -25.46 -5.92 14.68
CA PHE A 5 -25.11 -4.79 13.82
C PHE A 5 -23.87 -5.04 12.94
N VAL A 6 -22.81 -5.64 13.49
CA VAL A 6 -21.58 -5.96 12.75
C VAL A 6 -21.89 -6.99 11.67
N VAL A 7 -22.57 -8.08 12.03
CA VAL A 7 -22.95 -9.15 11.10
C VAL A 7 -23.86 -8.59 9.99
N ALA A 8 -24.90 -7.85 10.36
CA ALA A 8 -25.83 -7.24 9.39
C ALA A 8 -25.11 -6.28 8.43
N THR A 9 -24.17 -5.47 8.93
CA THR A 9 -23.36 -4.57 8.09
C THR A 9 -22.47 -5.36 7.14
N LEU A 10 -21.75 -6.38 7.63
CA LEU A 10 -20.87 -7.20 6.80
C LEU A 10 -21.65 -7.96 5.71
N THR A 11 -22.82 -8.51 6.03
CA THR A 11 -23.71 -9.18 5.06
C THR A 11 -24.23 -8.19 4.02
N ARG A 12 -24.77 -7.03 4.44
CA ARG A 12 -25.29 -6.02 3.51
C ARG A 12 -24.22 -5.45 2.58
N ARG A 13 -22.96 -5.43 3.03
CA ARG A 13 -21.81 -5.01 2.21
C ARG A 13 -21.22 -6.13 1.34
N GLY A 14 -21.81 -7.33 1.34
CA GLY A 14 -21.34 -8.47 0.55
C GLY A 14 -20.03 -9.08 1.05
N LEU A 15 -19.59 -8.73 2.26
CA LEU A 15 -18.38 -9.30 2.90
C LEU A 15 -18.65 -10.70 3.46
N LEU A 16 -19.91 -11.00 3.77
CA LEU A 16 -20.40 -12.35 4.11
C LEU A 16 -21.18 -12.95 2.93
N ALA A 17 -20.53 -13.04 1.76
CA ALA A 17 -21.10 -13.76 0.63
C ALA A 17 -20.90 -15.27 0.82
N PRO A 18 -21.90 -16.13 0.55
CA PRO A 18 -21.72 -17.57 0.53
C PRO A 18 -20.61 -17.95 -0.47
N GLY A 19 -19.74 -18.87 -0.07
CA GLY A 19 -18.70 -19.42 -0.92
C GLY A 19 -18.22 -20.74 -0.34
N SER A 20 -17.24 -21.38 -1.00
CA SER A 20 -16.72 -22.68 -0.54
C SER A 20 -16.39 -22.65 0.96
N PRO A 21 -16.93 -23.58 1.77
CA PRO A 21 -16.65 -23.67 3.21
C PRO A 21 -15.15 -23.75 3.52
N LEU A 22 -14.40 -24.43 2.64
CA LEU A 22 -12.93 -24.53 2.74
C LEU A 22 -12.26 -23.16 2.63
N ARG A 23 -12.71 -22.31 1.70
CA ARG A 23 -12.16 -20.95 1.50
C ARG A 23 -12.50 -20.03 2.67
N VAL A 24 -13.70 -20.18 3.25
CA VAL A 24 -14.09 -19.43 4.45
C VAL A 24 -13.25 -19.87 5.65
N ALA A 25 -13.07 -21.18 5.84
CA ALA A 25 -12.21 -21.71 6.89
C ALA A 25 -10.75 -21.23 6.73
N ALA A 26 -10.21 -21.25 5.51
CA ALA A 26 -8.86 -20.75 5.22
C ALA A 26 -8.71 -19.25 5.52
N GLN A 27 -9.71 -18.43 5.16
CA GLN A 27 -9.77 -17.01 5.48
C GLN A 27 -9.74 -16.76 7.01
N LEU A 28 -10.57 -17.48 7.76
CA LEU A 28 -10.64 -17.36 9.21
C LEU A 28 -9.35 -17.85 9.90
N ASN A 29 -8.75 -18.93 9.39
CA ASN A 29 -7.47 -19.43 9.89
C ASN A 29 -6.34 -18.41 9.64
N ALA A 30 -6.32 -17.74 8.48
CA ALA A 30 -5.36 -16.69 8.20
C ALA A 30 -5.48 -15.53 9.19
N LEU A 31 -6.69 -15.03 9.44
CA LEU A 31 -6.94 -13.97 10.43
C LEU A 31 -6.59 -14.41 11.86
N ARG A 32 -6.89 -15.66 12.23
CA ARG A 32 -6.52 -16.21 13.55
C ARG A 32 -5.00 -16.27 13.73
N ARG A 33 -4.25 -16.67 12.68
CA ARG A 33 -2.80 -16.86 12.76
C ARG A 33 -2.00 -15.55 12.61
N TRP A 34 -2.47 -14.61 11.79
CA TRP A 34 -1.73 -13.40 11.41
C TRP A 34 -2.36 -12.09 11.92
N GLY A 35 -3.48 -12.19 12.63
CA GLY A 35 -4.22 -11.06 13.16
C GLY A 35 -4.82 -10.17 12.07
N PHE A 36 -5.13 -8.93 12.46
CA PHE A 36 -5.70 -7.88 11.61
C PHE A 36 -4.62 -6.91 11.10
N SER A 37 -3.37 -7.39 11.01
CA SER A 37 -2.28 -6.64 10.41
C SER A 37 -2.47 -6.53 8.89
N LEU A 38 -1.73 -5.64 8.24
CA LEU A 38 -1.75 -5.52 6.77
C LEU A 38 -1.47 -6.86 6.08
N SER A 39 -0.55 -7.65 6.66
CA SER A 39 -0.26 -9.00 6.17
C SER A 39 -1.41 -9.99 6.43
N GLY A 40 -2.08 -9.91 7.57
CA GLY A 40 -3.24 -10.75 7.89
C GLY A 40 -4.42 -10.45 6.97
N GLU A 41 -4.70 -9.17 6.70
CA GLU A 41 -5.74 -8.73 5.77
C GLU A 41 -5.46 -9.18 4.33
N LEU A 42 -4.20 -9.13 3.88
CA LEU A 42 -3.84 -9.64 2.55
C LEU A 42 -3.94 -11.18 2.50
N ARG A 43 -3.45 -11.88 3.52
CA ARG A 43 -3.47 -13.35 3.59
C ARG A 43 -4.88 -13.91 3.59
N GLN A 44 -5.80 -13.30 4.35
CA GLN A 44 -7.18 -13.74 4.35
C GLN A 44 -7.82 -13.56 2.96
N ALA A 45 -7.49 -12.47 2.27
CA ALA A 45 -8.06 -12.17 0.96
C ALA A 45 -7.53 -13.14 -0.10
N ALA A 46 -6.22 -13.40 -0.08
CA ALA A 46 -5.58 -14.39 -0.94
C ALA A 46 -6.05 -15.82 -0.65
N ALA A 47 -6.31 -16.19 0.61
CA ALA A 47 -6.85 -17.49 0.97
C ALA A 47 -8.29 -17.69 0.46
N ARG A 48 -9.07 -16.60 0.37
CA ARG A 48 -10.44 -16.65 -0.13
C ARG A 48 -10.50 -16.65 -1.65
N ASP A 49 -9.87 -15.68 -2.31
CA ASP A 49 -9.95 -15.49 -3.76
C ASP A 49 -8.56 -15.10 -4.33
N PRO A 50 -7.63 -16.07 -4.49
CA PRO A 50 -6.24 -15.78 -4.88
C PRO A 50 -6.11 -15.16 -6.27
N GLU A 51 -6.93 -15.61 -7.23
CA GLU A 51 -6.91 -15.13 -8.62
C GLU A 51 -7.63 -13.80 -8.82
N ARG A 52 -8.24 -13.25 -7.76
CA ARG A 52 -8.95 -11.99 -7.86
C ARG A 52 -7.96 -10.83 -7.88
N VAL A 53 -8.20 -9.85 -8.76
CA VAL A 53 -7.39 -8.64 -8.87
C VAL A 53 -7.43 -7.85 -7.56
N ALA A 54 -6.25 -7.56 -7.03
CA ALA A 54 -6.02 -6.76 -5.83
C ALA A 54 -5.63 -5.32 -6.18
N ILE A 55 -4.69 -5.15 -7.11
CA ILE A 55 -4.15 -3.86 -7.54
C ILE A 55 -4.15 -3.80 -9.07
N ILE A 56 -4.50 -2.65 -9.62
CA ILE A 56 -4.27 -2.33 -11.04
C ILE A 56 -3.18 -1.28 -11.05
N ASP A 57 -2.03 -1.65 -11.60
CA ASP A 57 -0.82 -0.84 -11.65
C ASP A 57 -0.58 -0.41 -13.10
N GLU A 58 -0.20 0.84 -13.32
CA GLU A 58 0.03 1.36 -14.68
C GLU A 58 1.19 0.66 -15.40
N ARG A 59 2.21 0.21 -14.65
CA ARG A 59 3.40 -0.46 -15.18
C ARG A 59 3.24 -1.97 -15.22
N ARG A 60 2.66 -2.58 -14.17
CA ARG A 60 2.56 -4.03 -14.00
C ARG A 60 1.21 -4.62 -14.43
N GLY A 61 0.21 -3.79 -14.73
CA GLY A 61 -1.14 -4.23 -15.06
C GLY A 61 -1.90 -4.77 -13.86
N GLU A 62 -2.73 -5.79 -14.08
CA GLU A 62 -3.54 -6.40 -13.02
C GLU A 62 -2.69 -7.36 -12.15
N VAL A 63 -2.60 -7.06 -10.86
CA VAL A 63 -1.94 -7.90 -9.85
C VAL A 63 -3.00 -8.55 -8.97
N THR A 64 -3.02 -9.88 -8.93
CA THR A 64 -3.96 -10.66 -8.11
C THR A 64 -3.55 -10.72 -6.64
N TYR A 65 -4.49 -11.05 -5.75
CA TYR A 65 -4.19 -11.22 -4.32
C TYR A 65 -3.11 -12.28 -4.07
N GLY A 66 -3.16 -13.40 -4.79
CA GLY A 66 -2.17 -14.47 -4.68
C GLY A 66 -0.78 -14.03 -5.12
N ARG A 67 -0.68 -13.31 -6.24
CA ARG A 67 0.59 -12.75 -6.73
C ARG A 67 1.15 -11.70 -5.78
N LEU A 68 0.31 -10.77 -5.31
CA LEU A 68 0.71 -9.71 -4.39
C LEU A 68 1.26 -10.30 -3.08
N LEU A 69 0.57 -11.28 -2.50
CA LEU A 69 1.02 -11.95 -1.29
C LEU A 69 2.33 -12.71 -1.53
N GLY A 70 2.42 -13.48 -2.62
CA GLY A 70 3.62 -14.25 -2.94
C GLY A 70 4.84 -13.36 -3.15
N ASN A 71 4.68 -12.22 -3.82
CA ASN A 71 5.74 -11.22 -3.99
C ASN A 71 6.17 -10.63 -2.64
N ALA A 72 5.21 -10.22 -1.80
CA ALA A 72 5.52 -9.66 -0.49
C ALA A 72 6.23 -10.66 0.45
N GLU A 73 5.85 -11.94 0.42
CA GLU A 73 6.54 -12.99 1.17
C GLU A 73 7.96 -13.24 0.68
N ARG A 74 8.16 -13.28 -0.64
CA ARG A 74 9.49 -13.41 -1.25
C ARG A 74 10.36 -12.21 -0.89
N LEU A 75 9.83 -11.00 -1.02
CA LEU A 75 10.52 -9.77 -0.63
C LEU A 75 10.89 -9.79 0.85
N ALA A 76 9.99 -10.20 1.75
CA ALA A 76 10.28 -10.29 3.17
C ALA A 76 11.44 -11.26 3.47
N ARG A 77 11.43 -12.46 2.86
CA ARG A 77 12.53 -13.43 3.02
C ARG A 77 13.85 -12.90 2.48
N ALA A 78 13.82 -12.28 1.29
CA ALA A 78 15.00 -11.70 0.67
C ALA A 78 15.57 -10.56 1.52
N LEU A 79 14.74 -9.61 1.98
CA LEU A 79 15.17 -8.52 2.86
C LEU A 79 15.79 -9.05 4.15
N ARG A 80 15.18 -10.05 4.79
CA ARG A 80 15.77 -10.67 5.99
C ARG A 80 17.13 -11.29 5.70
N GLY A 81 17.27 -12.00 4.57
CA GLY A 81 18.50 -12.70 4.21
C GLY A 81 19.63 -11.76 3.78
N THR A 82 19.35 -10.73 3.00
CA THR A 82 20.38 -9.85 2.42
C THR A 82 20.72 -8.66 3.30
N THR A 83 19.74 -8.08 3.99
CA THR A 83 19.93 -6.85 4.79
C THR A 83 19.94 -7.11 6.30
N GLY A 84 19.57 -8.33 6.71
CA GLY A 84 19.45 -8.71 8.11
C GLY A 84 18.30 -8.01 8.84
N VAL A 85 17.28 -7.48 8.14
CA VAL A 85 16.13 -6.83 8.78
C VAL A 85 15.42 -7.78 9.75
N GLN A 86 15.20 -7.30 10.97
CA GLN A 86 14.52 -8.00 12.05
C GLN A 86 13.28 -7.25 12.55
N ALA A 87 12.49 -7.94 13.38
CA ALA A 87 11.41 -7.31 14.10
C ALA A 87 11.98 -6.26 15.06
N GLY A 88 11.69 -4.99 14.81
CA GLY A 88 12.36 -3.89 15.52
C GLY A 88 12.73 -2.77 14.57
N ASP A 89 13.29 -3.21 13.44
CA ASP A 89 13.92 -2.36 12.45
C ASP A 89 12.90 -1.53 11.68
N ARG A 90 13.42 -0.50 11.02
CA ARG A 90 12.63 0.43 10.22
C ARG A 90 13.05 0.38 8.75
N ILE A 91 12.05 0.18 7.90
CA ILE A 91 12.17 0.18 6.45
C ILE A 91 11.53 1.48 5.95
N GLY A 92 12.34 2.37 5.39
CA GLY A 92 11.85 3.57 4.71
C GLY A 92 11.33 3.21 3.32
N LEU A 93 10.25 3.86 2.90
CA LEU A 93 9.68 3.75 1.56
C LEU A 93 9.61 5.15 0.94
N LEU A 94 10.43 5.40 -0.08
CA LEU A 94 10.46 6.63 -0.88
C LEU A 94 10.00 6.30 -2.32
N CYS A 95 8.71 6.02 -2.44
CA CYS A 95 8.11 5.51 -3.67
C CYS A 95 6.83 6.27 -4.04
N ARG A 96 6.47 6.24 -5.31
CA ARG A 96 5.15 6.63 -5.82
C ARG A 96 4.10 5.58 -5.46
N ASN A 97 2.88 5.78 -5.95
CA ASN A 97 1.83 4.77 -5.84
C ASN A 97 2.03 3.73 -6.94
N HIS A 98 2.50 2.54 -6.58
CA HIS A 98 2.58 1.37 -7.45
C HIS A 98 2.40 0.10 -6.60
N ALA A 99 2.33 -1.08 -7.22
CA ALA A 99 2.19 -2.34 -6.49
C ALA A 99 3.41 -2.62 -5.57
N GLY A 100 4.61 -2.19 -5.97
CA GLY A 100 5.86 -2.46 -5.23
C GLY A 100 5.90 -1.84 -3.84
N ILE A 101 5.42 -0.60 -3.65
CA ILE A 101 5.32 -0.01 -2.31
C ILE A 101 4.37 -0.80 -1.41
N VAL A 102 3.28 -1.37 -1.95
CA VAL A 102 2.36 -2.21 -1.16
C VAL A 102 3.02 -3.55 -0.80
N GLU A 103 3.75 -4.16 -1.73
CA GLU A 103 4.55 -5.36 -1.47
C GLU A 103 5.56 -5.12 -0.35
N ALA A 104 6.27 -3.98 -0.37
CA ALA A 104 7.24 -3.60 0.66
C ALA A 104 6.58 -3.31 2.02
N MET A 105 5.41 -2.66 2.04
CA MET A 105 4.64 -2.44 3.27
C MET A 105 4.22 -3.75 3.94
N VAL A 106 3.72 -4.70 3.13
CA VAL A 106 3.34 -6.03 3.60
C VAL A 106 4.59 -6.80 4.05
N ALA A 107 5.68 -6.73 3.30
CA ALA A 107 6.93 -7.39 3.64
C ALA A 107 7.47 -6.92 5.01
N GLY A 108 7.46 -5.61 5.28
CA GLY A 108 7.81 -5.08 6.59
C GLY A 108 6.90 -5.62 7.70
N THR A 109 5.59 -5.68 7.46
CA THR A 109 4.63 -6.26 8.41
C THR A 109 4.92 -7.73 8.69
N LEU A 110 5.22 -8.53 7.66
CA LEU A 110 5.58 -9.95 7.78
C LEU A 110 6.87 -10.16 8.59
N LEU A 111 7.77 -9.18 8.59
CA LEU A 111 9.02 -9.19 9.35
C LEU A 111 8.87 -8.64 10.77
N GLY A 112 7.74 -8.02 11.12
CA GLY A 112 7.58 -7.25 12.36
C GLY A 112 8.38 -5.94 12.34
N ALA A 113 8.81 -5.50 11.16
CA ALA A 113 9.53 -4.25 10.93
C ALA A 113 8.55 -3.09 10.75
N ASP A 114 8.93 -1.91 11.23
CA ASP A 114 8.16 -0.70 11.05
C ASP A 114 8.40 -0.12 9.65
N THR A 115 7.33 0.24 8.95
CA THR A 115 7.40 0.84 7.61
C THR A 115 7.21 2.34 7.71
N VAL A 116 8.22 3.11 7.31
CA VAL A 116 8.22 4.57 7.33
C VAL A 116 7.91 5.08 5.94
N LEU A 117 6.74 5.68 5.76
CA LEU A 117 6.36 6.25 4.47
C LEU A 117 6.92 7.68 4.36
N ILE A 118 7.80 7.89 3.38
CA ILE A 118 8.58 9.11 3.24
C ILE A 118 8.01 9.94 2.09
N ASN A 119 7.87 11.25 2.31
CA ASN A 119 7.41 12.17 1.29
C ASN A 119 8.46 12.32 0.18
N THR A 120 8.05 12.02 -1.07
CA THR A 120 8.90 12.14 -2.26
C THR A 120 9.36 13.57 -2.55
N GLY A 121 8.68 14.57 -1.97
CA GLY A 121 9.01 15.99 -2.07
C GLY A 121 10.15 16.47 -1.15
N LEU A 122 10.67 15.63 -0.24
CA LEU A 122 11.78 16.02 0.64
C LEU A 122 13.06 16.31 -0.17
N SER A 123 13.84 17.28 0.31
CA SER A 123 15.20 17.52 -0.20
C SER A 123 16.15 16.40 0.25
N PRO A 124 17.31 16.21 -0.41
CA PRO A 124 18.29 15.20 0.00
C PRO A 124 18.74 15.36 1.47
N ALA A 125 18.97 16.60 1.93
CA ALA A 125 19.35 16.88 3.31
C ALA A 125 18.24 16.52 4.32
N GLN A 126 16.98 16.82 3.99
CA GLN A 126 15.84 16.42 4.82
C GLN A 126 15.65 14.91 4.85
N LEU A 127 15.88 14.24 3.74
CA LEU A 127 15.83 12.78 3.64
C LEU A 127 16.90 12.13 4.53
N ALA A 128 18.13 12.65 4.53
CA ALA A 128 19.20 12.19 5.41
C ALA A 128 18.84 12.38 6.89
N ALA A 129 18.34 13.56 7.27
CA ALA A 129 17.89 13.82 8.64
C ALA A 129 16.76 12.87 9.08
N VAL A 130 15.79 12.59 8.19
CA VAL A 130 14.73 11.61 8.45
C VAL A 130 15.31 10.20 8.61
N ALA A 131 16.26 9.81 7.77
CA ALA A 131 16.86 8.49 7.84
C ALA A 131 17.61 8.27 9.18
N GLU A 132 18.29 9.29 9.67
CA GLU A 132 18.99 9.28 10.95
C GLU A 132 18.03 9.31 12.15
N GLU A 133 17.08 10.26 12.18
CA GLU A 133 16.11 10.36 13.28
C GLU A 133 15.25 9.09 13.37
N GLN A 134 14.83 8.59 12.21
CA GLN A 134 14.07 7.35 12.16
C GLN A 134 14.95 6.11 12.26
N ARG A 135 16.29 6.21 12.31
CA ARG A 135 17.20 5.06 12.38
C ARG A 135 16.83 3.99 11.35
N LEU A 136 16.69 4.41 10.09
CA LEU A 136 16.33 3.50 9.01
C LEU A 136 17.46 2.48 8.81
N ARG A 137 17.08 1.21 8.68
CA ARG A 137 18.02 0.15 8.31
C ARG A 137 18.09 -0.01 6.79
N VAL A 138 16.92 0.06 6.15
CA VAL A 138 16.76 -0.10 4.71
C VAL A 138 15.89 1.05 4.20
N LEU A 139 16.21 1.57 3.02
CA LEU A 139 15.35 2.44 2.24
C LEU A 139 15.04 1.78 0.89
N VAL A 140 13.77 1.48 0.64
CA VAL A 140 13.28 1.11 -0.68
C VAL A 140 12.85 2.39 -1.41
N HIS A 141 13.29 2.57 -2.65
CA HIS A 141 12.98 3.77 -3.42
C HIS A 141 12.79 3.49 -4.91
N ASP A 142 12.04 4.37 -5.57
CA ASP A 142 11.92 4.32 -7.04
C ASP A 142 13.19 4.86 -7.70
N ALA A 143 13.48 4.40 -8.92
CA ALA A 143 14.65 4.83 -9.68
C ALA A 143 14.73 6.36 -9.89
N GLU A 144 13.57 7.05 -9.97
CA GLU A 144 13.52 8.52 -10.12
C GLU A 144 14.15 9.27 -8.93
N PHE A 145 14.33 8.61 -7.77
CA PHE A 145 14.90 9.20 -6.57
C PHE A 145 16.35 8.78 -6.30
N ALA A 146 17.01 8.11 -7.26
CA ALA A 146 18.38 7.60 -7.10
C ALA A 146 19.38 8.69 -6.67
N GLU A 147 19.30 9.90 -7.24
CA GLU A 147 20.18 11.01 -6.85
C GLU A 147 19.92 11.49 -5.41
N LYS A 148 18.66 11.50 -4.96
CA LYS A 148 18.30 11.96 -3.62
C LYS A 148 18.87 11.06 -2.53
N VAL A 149 18.89 9.76 -2.78
CA VAL A 149 19.34 8.76 -1.78
C VAL A 149 20.86 8.72 -1.63
N LEU A 150 21.63 9.35 -2.53
CA LEU A 150 23.09 9.47 -2.41
C LEU A 150 23.50 10.23 -1.15
N ALA A 151 22.66 11.16 -0.68
CA ALA A 151 22.91 11.93 0.54
C ALA A 151 22.71 11.13 1.84
N LEU A 152 22.22 9.88 1.75
CA LEU A 152 21.99 9.05 2.94
C LEU A 152 23.30 8.52 3.52
N PRO A 153 23.35 8.23 4.84
CA PRO A 153 24.47 7.53 5.45
C PRO A 153 24.73 6.16 4.79
N PRO A 154 26.00 5.72 4.65
CA PRO A 154 26.33 4.39 4.14
C PRO A 154 25.74 3.22 4.94
N SER A 155 25.36 3.46 6.20
CA SER A 155 24.71 2.45 7.06
C SER A 155 23.28 2.12 6.68
N VAL A 156 22.64 2.93 5.82
CA VAL A 156 21.28 2.67 5.32
C VAL A 156 21.39 1.93 4.01
N GLU A 157 20.94 0.67 4.00
CA GLU A 157 20.90 -0.13 2.78
C GLU A 157 19.88 0.47 1.80
N ARG A 158 20.28 0.69 0.54
CA ARG A 158 19.44 1.33 -0.49
C ARG A 158 19.00 0.27 -1.49
N ILE A 159 17.70 0.11 -1.66
CA ILE A 159 17.10 -0.88 -2.57
C ILE A 159 16.23 -0.13 -3.57
N THR A 160 16.62 -0.16 -4.85
CA THR A 160 15.79 0.38 -5.94
C THR A 160 14.59 -0.53 -6.20
N GLU A 161 13.58 -0.03 -6.93
CA GLU A 161 12.44 -0.85 -7.38
C GLU A 161 12.91 -2.09 -8.18
N GLU A 162 13.90 -1.91 -9.06
CA GLU A 162 14.47 -2.99 -9.89
C GLU A 162 15.16 -4.02 -9.01
N ARG A 163 15.97 -3.56 -8.05
CA ARG A 163 16.64 -4.46 -7.10
C ARG A 163 15.65 -5.21 -6.23
N ALA A 164 14.55 -4.56 -5.82
CA ALA A 164 13.48 -5.23 -5.09
C ALA A 164 12.82 -6.34 -5.95
N ALA A 165 12.62 -6.12 -7.24
CA ALA A 165 12.11 -7.13 -8.16
C ALA A 165 13.07 -8.32 -8.32
N GLU A 166 14.38 -8.06 -8.42
CA GLU A 166 15.41 -9.11 -8.43
C GLU A 166 15.41 -9.92 -7.13
N LEU A 167 15.31 -9.25 -5.98
CA LEU A 167 15.22 -9.89 -4.67
C LEU A 167 13.97 -10.77 -4.56
N VAL A 168 12.85 -10.35 -5.14
CA VAL A 168 11.64 -11.17 -5.22
C VAL A 168 11.88 -12.40 -6.09
N ALA A 169 12.52 -12.25 -7.26
CA ALA A 169 12.78 -13.36 -8.17
C ALA A 169 13.77 -14.38 -7.60
N GLY A 170 14.81 -13.92 -6.90
CA GLY A 170 15.86 -14.74 -6.28
C GLY A 170 15.60 -15.13 -4.82
N ALA A 171 14.41 -14.89 -4.28
CA ALA A 171 14.13 -15.12 -2.87
C ALA A 171 14.30 -16.60 -2.48
N PRO A 172 14.96 -16.91 -1.35
CA PRO A 172 15.14 -18.28 -0.91
C PRO A 172 13.79 -18.94 -0.62
N PRO A 173 13.68 -20.27 -0.80
CA PRO A 173 12.51 -21.02 -0.36
C PRO A 173 12.38 -20.93 1.17
N GLY A 174 11.15 -20.99 1.67
CA GLY A 174 10.90 -21.03 3.10
C GLY A 174 9.58 -20.42 3.51
N GLU A 175 9.14 -20.79 4.70
CA GLU A 175 7.92 -20.25 5.31
C GLU A 175 8.24 -19.09 6.24
N LEU A 176 7.36 -18.08 6.25
CA LEU A 176 7.39 -17.01 7.24
C LEU A 176 6.52 -17.41 8.43
N ARG A 177 7.04 -17.17 9.63
CA ARG A 177 6.25 -17.27 10.87
C ARG A 177 5.67 -15.89 11.20
N PRO A 178 4.48 -15.82 11.82
CA PRO A 178 3.98 -14.56 12.38
C PRO A 178 5.04 -13.94 13.31
N PRO A 179 5.33 -12.64 13.19
CA PRO A 179 6.31 -11.99 14.05
C PRO A 179 5.78 -11.88 15.47
N GLU A 180 6.68 -11.86 16.46
CA GLU A 180 6.33 -11.68 17.88
C GLU A 180 5.72 -10.30 18.17
N ARG A 181 6.01 -9.32 17.31
CA ARG A 181 5.43 -7.98 17.33
C ARG A 181 4.93 -7.59 15.95
N ASP A 182 3.79 -6.90 15.91
CA ASP A 182 3.32 -6.28 14.69
C ASP A 182 4.21 -5.11 14.28
N GLY A 183 4.61 -5.09 13.01
CA GLY A 183 5.20 -3.92 12.37
C GLY A 183 4.19 -2.79 12.27
N ARG A 184 4.63 -1.55 12.49
CA ARG A 184 3.79 -0.35 12.43
C ARG A 184 4.01 0.39 11.13
N THR A 185 2.95 0.98 10.58
CA THR A 185 3.11 2.00 9.53
C THR A 185 3.26 3.37 10.18
N ILE A 186 4.37 4.03 9.90
CA ILE A 186 4.71 5.36 10.36
C ILE A 186 4.52 6.31 9.19
N VAL A 187 3.59 7.25 9.35
CA VAL A 187 3.35 8.31 8.38
C VAL A 187 3.97 9.59 8.91
N LEU A 188 4.91 10.17 8.17
CA LEU A 188 5.55 11.41 8.56
C LEU A 188 4.60 12.58 8.29
N THR A 189 4.25 13.33 9.33
CA THR A 189 3.48 14.57 9.16
C THR A 189 4.43 15.71 8.83
N SER A 190 4.05 16.58 7.89
CA SER A 190 4.75 17.83 7.58
C SER A 190 4.74 18.75 8.81
N GLY A 191 5.70 18.57 9.72
CA GLY A 191 5.97 19.56 10.75
C GLY A 191 6.46 20.82 10.04
N THR A 192 5.74 21.93 10.18
CA THR A 192 6.07 23.22 9.55
C THR A 192 7.26 23.93 10.21
N THR A 193 7.91 23.31 11.20
CA THR A 193 8.98 23.92 12.02
C THR A 193 10.20 23.02 12.22
N GLY A 194 10.38 21.92 11.47
CA GLY A 194 11.56 21.04 11.62
C GLY A 194 11.40 19.63 11.03
N THR A 195 12.21 18.68 11.51
CA THR A 195 12.22 17.29 11.05
C THR A 195 10.84 16.61 11.27
N PRO A 196 10.28 15.90 10.26
CA PRO A 196 8.94 15.33 10.34
C PRO A 196 8.75 14.33 11.49
N LYS A 197 7.81 14.61 12.40
CA LYS A 197 7.44 13.68 13.48
C LYS A 197 6.56 12.55 12.93
N GLY A 198 6.94 11.31 13.21
CA GLY A 198 6.22 10.12 12.74
C GLY A 198 4.95 9.81 13.55
N ALA A 199 3.79 9.83 12.89
CA ALA A 199 2.55 9.33 13.48
C ALA A 199 2.53 7.80 13.42
N ARG A 200 2.66 7.15 14.59
CA ARG A 200 2.65 5.68 14.70
C ARG A 200 1.23 5.14 14.64
N ARG A 201 0.90 4.34 13.64
CA ARG A 201 -0.38 3.62 13.57
C ARG A 201 -0.21 2.23 14.16
N ARG A 202 -1.05 1.90 15.15
CA ARG A 202 -1.15 0.53 15.68
C ARG A 202 -2.04 -0.30 14.76
N THR A 203 -1.76 -1.59 14.65
CA THR A 203 -2.67 -2.56 14.04
C THR A 203 -4.04 -2.47 14.71
N PRO A 204 -5.13 -2.32 13.96
CA PRO A 204 -6.49 -2.41 14.50
C PRO A 204 -6.70 -3.73 15.26
N ALA A 205 -7.30 -3.66 16.45
CA ALA A 205 -7.78 -4.87 17.11
C ALA A 205 -9.18 -5.20 16.59
N GLY A 206 -9.29 -6.30 15.84
CA GLY A 206 -10.56 -6.83 15.36
C GLY A 206 -11.23 -6.01 14.24
N PHE A 207 -12.49 -6.34 13.96
CA PHE A 207 -13.26 -5.76 12.84
C PHE A 207 -13.81 -4.35 13.11
N GLY A 208 -13.72 -3.83 14.34
CA GLY A 208 -14.37 -2.57 14.74
C GLY A 208 -14.04 -1.37 13.83
N PRO A 209 -12.75 -1.09 13.58
CA PRO A 209 -12.34 0.00 12.68
C PRO A 209 -12.82 -0.20 11.24
N LEU A 210 -12.72 -1.42 10.69
CA LEU A 210 -13.23 -1.74 9.35
C LEU A 210 -14.75 -1.49 9.27
N VAL A 211 -15.53 -1.99 10.25
CA VAL A 211 -16.99 -1.83 10.32
C VAL A 211 -17.38 -0.36 10.41
N SER A 212 -16.66 0.43 11.22
CA SER A 212 -16.93 1.86 11.35
C SER A 212 -16.79 2.62 10.02
N ILE A 213 -15.83 2.20 9.19
CA ILE A 213 -15.55 2.82 7.89
C ILE A 213 -16.62 2.41 6.88
N ILE A 214 -16.89 1.10 6.72
CA ILE A 214 -17.87 0.60 5.73
C ILE A 214 -19.32 0.92 6.11
N HIS A 215 -19.58 1.23 7.39
CA HIS A 215 -20.89 1.72 7.82
C HIS A 215 -21.11 3.16 7.35
N ARG A 216 -20.15 4.06 7.58
CA ARG A 216 -20.24 5.49 7.22
C ARG A 216 -20.00 5.75 5.74
N ILE A 217 -19.21 4.90 5.09
CA ILE A 217 -18.87 5.00 3.68
C ILE A 217 -19.37 3.73 2.98
N PRO A 218 -20.27 3.83 1.99
CA PRO A 218 -20.85 2.67 1.33
C PRO A 218 -19.85 2.02 0.35
N LEU A 219 -18.87 1.30 0.91
CA LEU A 219 -17.96 0.42 0.19
C LEU A 219 -18.59 -0.97 0.16
N TYR A 220 -18.72 -1.53 -1.04
CA TYR A 220 -19.20 -2.89 -1.24
C TYR A 220 -18.03 -3.83 -1.53
N ALA A 221 -18.18 -5.09 -1.14
CA ALA A 221 -17.30 -6.13 -1.60
C ALA A 221 -17.27 -6.09 -3.13
N ARG A 222 -16.06 -6.13 -3.68
CA ARG A 222 -15.78 -6.06 -5.11
C ARG A 222 -15.82 -4.69 -5.78
N ASP A 223 -16.00 -3.62 -5.01
CA ASP A 223 -15.74 -2.28 -5.52
C ASP A 223 -14.26 -2.10 -5.91
N ARG A 224 -14.03 -1.31 -6.95
CA ARG A 224 -12.70 -0.81 -7.35
C ARG A 224 -12.52 0.61 -6.82
N ILE A 225 -11.36 0.90 -6.24
CA ILE A 225 -11.04 2.19 -5.61
C ILE A 225 -9.75 2.73 -6.25
N MET A 226 -9.78 3.97 -6.70
CA MET A 226 -8.59 4.66 -7.22
C MET A 226 -7.82 5.34 -6.09
N ILE A 227 -6.53 5.05 -5.95
CA ILE A 227 -5.65 5.74 -4.99
C ILE A 227 -4.94 6.93 -5.66
N ALA A 228 -5.67 8.03 -5.88
CA ALA A 228 -5.10 9.27 -6.42
C ALA A 228 -4.26 10.12 -5.44
N ALA A 229 -4.32 9.87 -4.12
CA ALA A 229 -3.47 10.56 -3.14
C ALA A 229 -2.22 9.73 -2.84
N PRO A 230 -1.03 10.32 -2.67
CA PRO A 230 0.19 9.55 -2.37
C PRO A 230 0.05 8.75 -1.07
N LEU A 231 0.45 7.48 -1.10
CA LEU A 231 0.32 6.55 0.04
C LEU A 231 1.05 7.04 1.30
N PHE A 232 2.11 7.84 1.14
CA PHE A 232 2.88 8.47 2.23
C PHE A 232 2.16 9.64 2.92
N HIS A 233 1.01 10.09 2.41
CA HIS A 233 0.13 10.98 3.13
C HIS A 233 -0.96 10.20 3.85
N THR A 234 -1.35 10.66 5.04
CA THR A 234 -2.51 10.18 5.81
C THR A 234 -3.76 10.06 4.94
N TRP A 235 -3.90 10.92 3.92
CA TRP A 235 -4.96 10.85 2.92
C TRP A 235 -4.81 9.67 1.95
N GLY A 236 -3.66 9.41 1.35
CA GLY A 236 -3.46 8.24 0.48
C GLY A 236 -3.58 6.91 1.22
N THR A 237 -3.16 6.85 2.49
CA THR A 237 -3.41 5.67 3.34
C THR A 237 -4.89 5.51 3.75
N ARG A 238 -5.75 6.53 3.58
CA ARG A 238 -7.17 6.50 3.98
C ARG A 238 -8.17 6.64 2.83
N ARG A 239 -7.77 7.10 1.63
CA ARG A 239 -8.62 7.24 0.44
C ARG A 239 -7.92 7.94 -0.72
N SER A 240 -8.35 7.59 -1.92
CA SER A 240 -8.75 8.60 -2.90
C SER A 240 -9.98 8.09 -3.66
N ARG A 241 -10.72 8.99 -4.28
CA ARG A 241 -11.97 8.72 -4.98
C ARG A 241 -12.01 9.60 -6.21
N SER A 242 -11.80 9.02 -7.38
CA SER A 242 -12.54 9.43 -8.58
C SER A 242 -13.48 8.27 -8.91
N ARG A 243 -14.72 8.61 -9.27
CA ARG A 243 -15.78 7.65 -9.55
C ARG A 243 -15.90 7.58 -11.08
N SER A 244 -15.28 6.61 -11.72
CA SER A 244 -15.63 6.25 -13.10
C SER A 244 -16.61 5.07 -13.02
N ARG A 245 -17.91 5.36 -13.14
CA ARG A 245 -18.88 4.35 -13.58
C ARG A 245 -18.64 4.18 -15.07
N CYS A 246 -17.83 3.20 -15.45
CA CYS A 246 -17.76 2.75 -16.83
C CYS A 246 -18.33 1.32 -16.90
N GLY A 247 -19.41 1.17 -17.67
CA GLY A 247 -19.80 -0.10 -18.27
C GLY A 247 -18.75 -0.59 -19.28
N PRO A 248 -19.02 -1.68 -20.02
CA PRO A 248 -18.03 -2.63 -20.52
C PRO A 248 -17.11 -2.08 -21.65
N PRO A 249 -16.05 -2.82 -22.03
CA PRO A 249 -14.67 -2.39 -21.97
C PRO A 249 -14.24 -1.56 -23.19
N SER A 250 -14.33 -0.24 -23.10
CA SER A 250 -13.59 0.64 -24.01
C SER A 250 -13.59 2.06 -23.45
N CYS A 251 -12.66 2.37 -22.56
CA CYS A 251 -12.20 3.76 -22.38
C CYS A 251 -10.95 3.78 -21.51
N SER A 252 -9.81 3.75 -22.19
CA SER A 252 -8.53 4.25 -21.73
C SER A 252 -8.69 5.72 -21.32
N SER A 253 -8.41 6.06 -20.06
CA SER A 253 -8.07 7.43 -19.69
C SER A 253 -6.90 7.43 -18.73
N ALA A 254 -5.76 7.85 -19.28
CA ALA A 254 -4.52 8.14 -18.61
C ALA A 254 -4.68 9.38 -17.71
N ALA A 255 -4.07 9.36 -16.54
CA ALA A 255 -3.84 10.57 -15.75
C ALA A 255 -2.42 10.52 -15.20
N SER A 256 -1.49 11.11 -15.97
CA SER A 256 -0.12 11.34 -15.58
C SER A 256 -0.07 12.21 -14.32
N SER A 257 0.66 11.76 -13.30
CA SER A 257 0.95 12.56 -12.11
C SER A 257 2.06 13.57 -12.40
N ARG A 258 1.74 14.63 -13.16
CA ARG A 258 2.53 15.87 -13.18
C ARG A 258 1.79 16.92 -12.36
N PRO A 259 2.43 17.58 -11.37
CA PRO A 259 1.82 18.75 -10.74
C PRO A 259 1.74 19.88 -11.76
N ALA A 260 0.52 20.38 -12.01
CA ALA A 260 0.28 21.53 -12.84
C ALA A 260 0.78 22.80 -12.12
N ALA A 261 1.99 23.23 -12.47
CA ALA A 261 2.42 24.61 -12.35
C ALA A 261 3.12 24.97 -13.67
N SER A 262 2.58 25.98 -14.36
CA SER A 262 3.00 26.50 -15.67
C SER A 262 2.66 25.61 -16.89
N ARG A 263 1.43 25.79 -17.41
CA ARG A 263 1.17 25.94 -18.85
C ARG A 263 -0.20 26.58 -19.03
N SER A 264 -0.17 27.72 -19.70
CA SER A 264 -1.28 28.54 -20.13
C SER A 264 -2.37 27.73 -20.82
N TRP A 265 -3.62 27.98 -20.43
CA TRP A 265 -4.82 27.53 -21.12
C TRP A 265 -4.80 28.05 -22.58
N PRO A 266 -5.05 27.22 -23.60
CA PRO A 266 -5.51 27.73 -24.88
C PRO A 266 -6.97 28.17 -24.69
N SER A 267 -7.23 29.43 -25.01
CA SER A 267 -8.56 30.02 -25.12
C SER A 267 -9.43 29.19 -26.08
N THR A 268 -10.35 28.39 -25.56
CA THR A 268 -11.49 27.90 -26.34
C THR A 268 -12.47 29.04 -26.53
N GLY A 269 -12.51 29.53 -27.77
CA GLY A 269 -13.46 30.49 -28.26
C GLY A 269 -14.90 30.04 -28.09
N TYR A 270 -15.74 31.05 -27.96
CA TYR A 270 -17.18 31.00 -27.82
C TYR A 270 -17.84 30.17 -28.92
N ALA A 271 -18.96 29.55 -28.53
CA ALA A 271 -19.89 28.86 -29.40
C ALA A 271 -20.28 29.73 -30.59
N ASP A 272 -20.23 29.15 -31.80
CA ASP A 272 -21.01 29.63 -32.91
C ASP A 272 -22.09 28.60 -33.23
N SER A 273 -23.31 29.04 -33.00
CA SER A 273 -24.55 28.35 -33.25
C SER A 273 -24.98 28.55 -34.69
N SER A 274 -25.19 27.48 -35.46
CA SER A 274 -26.33 27.36 -36.41
C SER A 274 -26.37 26.00 -37.13
N PRO A 275 -27.55 25.57 -37.58
CA PRO A 275 -27.91 24.16 -37.77
C PRO A 275 -27.88 23.73 -39.24
N CYS A 276 -27.78 22.42 -39.49
CA CYS A 276 -28.18 21.86 -40.78
C CYS A 276 -28.65 20.41 -40.66
N ARG A 277 -29.98 20.28 -40.81
CA ARG A 277 -30.79 19.22 -41.44
C ARG A 277 -30.72 17.79 -40.92
#